data_AF-A0A8B6BY98-F1
#
_entry.id   AF-A0A8B6BY98-F1
#
_cell.length_a   1.000
_cell.length_b   1.000
_cell.length_c   1.000
_cell.angle_alpha   90.00
_cell.angle_beta   90.00
_cell.angle_gamma   90.00
#
_symmetry.space_group_name_H-M   'P 1'
#
loop_
_entity.id
_entity.type
_entity.pdbx_description
1 polymer ?
#
loop_
_entity_poly.entity_id
_entity_poly.type
_entity_poly.pdbx_seq_one_letter_code
_entity_poly.pdbx_strand_id
1 'polypeptide(L)'
;AFSFLRQITTEQPTNLTVCEFCPPAEKCNATSMSPNITLEVALEIAEDLRKNLTVDKTSLSSYRRRLECADDSRPSSKVFGGFALAVLVSLLVITIVLDCPTLTRHLRLCNVRTKKYKDLERS
;
A
#
# COMPACT_ATOMS: atom_id res chain seq x y z
N ALA A 1 22.62 27.25 0.52
CA ALA A 1 21.82 26.48 1.50
C ALA A 1 22.68 25.31 1.95
N PHE A 2 22.88 25.23 3.26
CA PHE A 2 23.97 24.53 3.93
C PHE A 2 24.10 23.04 3.56
N SER A 3 25.28 22.74 3.04
CA SER A 3 25.98 21.45 3.03
C SER A 3 26.12 20.86 4.43
N PHE A 4 25.99 19.54 4.57
CA PHE A 4 26.90 18.80 5.44
C PHE A 4 27.02 17.33 5.04
N LEU A 5 28.25 16.97 4.65
CA LEU A 5 28.75 15.61 4.49
C LEU A 5 28.64 14.82 5.81
N ARG A 6 28.79 13.50 5.69
CA ARG A 6 29.81 12.69 6.41
C ARG A 6 29.25 11.51 7.22
N GLN A 7 29.77 10.34 6.82
CA GLN A 7 30.19 9.15 7.59
C GLN A 7 29.89 9.13 9.10
N ILE A 8 29.27 8.05 9.61
CA ILE A 8 29.89 6.81 10.11
C ILE A 8 30.96 7.06 11.20
N THR A 9 30.71 6.42 12.36
CA THR A 9 31.51 6.28 13.60
C THR A 9 31.72 7.53 14.47
N THR A 10 31.09 7.54 15.66
CA THR A 10 31.71 7.43 17.00
C THR A 10 30.63 7.24 18.07
N GLU A 11 30.79 6.24 18.93
CA GLU A 11 30.35 6.14 20.35
C GLU A 11 28.84 6.26 20.73
N GLN A 12 28.30 5.16 21.26
CA GLN A 12 27.27 4.93 22.33
C GLN A 12 26.62 6.14 23.07
N PRO A 13 25.44 6.04 23.73
CA PRO A 13 24.14 5.40 23.43
C PRO A 13 22.97 6.43 23.49
N THR A 14 21.81 6.20 22.86
CA THR A 14 20.59 6.97 23.19
C THR A 14 19.42 6.06 23.51
N ASN A 15 18.96 6.19 24.76
CA ASN A 15 17.87 5.48 25.37
C ASN A 15 16.55 5.77 24.64
N LEU A 16 15.83 4.72 24.19
CA LEU A 16 14.42 4.86 23.85
C LEU A 16 13.58 4.86 25.13
N THR A 17 13.20 6.05 25.58
CA THR A 17 12.11 6.25 26.54
C THR A 17 10.76 5.96 25.88
N VAL A 18 10.11 4.87 26.29
CA VAL A 18 8.66 4.73 26.20
C VAL A 18 8.09 5.31 27.49
N CYS A 19 7.40 6.45 27.40
CA CYS A 19 6.67 7.04 28.52
C CYS A 19 5.26 6.46 28.56
N GLU A 20 4.96 5.69 29.60
CA GLU A 20 3.60 5.56 30.11
C GLU A 20 3.61 6.04 31.57
N PHE A 21 2.59 6.83 31.89
CA PHE A 21 2.43 7.67 33.08
C PHE A 21 2.85 6.99 34.40
N CYS A 22 3.92 7.49 35.04
CA CYS A 22 4.27 7.14 36.42
C CYS A 22 3.97 8.32 37.37
N PRO A 23 3.28 8.11 38.50
CA PRO A 23 3.11 9.14 39.53
C PRO A 23 4.47 9.53 40.15
N PRO A 24 4.64 10.79 40.63
CA PRO A 24 5.95 11.27 41.02
C PRO A 24 6.33 10.83 42.44
N ALA A 25 7.57 10.33 42.55
CA ALA A 25 8.40 10.24 43.75
C ALA A 25 8.12 9.10 44.74
N GLU A 26 8.41 7.86 44.33
CA GLU A 26 9.12 6.94 45.21
C GLU A 26 10.45 6.56 44.56
N LYS A 27 11.54 6.73 45.31
CA LYS A 27 12.92 6.54 44.83
C LYS A 27 13.12 5.08 44.43
N CYS A 28 13.24 4.79 43.14
CA CYS A 28 13.68 3.48 42.68
C CYS A 28 15.12 3.25 43.15
N ASN A 29 15.30 2.44 44.19
CA ASN A 29 16.61 2.03 44.63
C ASN A 29 17.11 0.93 43.69
N ALA A 30 17.77 1.34 42.60
CA ALA A 30 18.39 0.40 41.67
C ALA A 30 19.64 -0.19 42.32
N THR A 31 19.48 -1.29 43.04
CA THR A 31 20.62 -2.12 43.45
C THR A 31 21.15 -2.83 42.22
N SER A 32 22.24 -2.30 41.65
CA SER A 32 22.98 -2.99 40.59
C SER A 32 23.75 -4.15 41.20
N MET A 33 23.10 -5.29 41.33
CA MET A 33 23.79 -6.55 41.54
C MET A 33 24.24 -7.02 40.16
N SER A 34 25.56 -7.09 39.91
CA SER A 34 26.12 -7.70 38.70
C SER A 34 26.20 -9.21 38.93
N PRO A 35 25.26 -10.02 38.43
CA PRO A 35 25.43 -11.45 38.47
C PRO A 35 26.63 -11.82 37.58
N ASN A 36 27.53 -12.65 38.09
CA ASN A 36 28.62 -13.22 37.31
C ASN A 36 28.02 -14.31 36.40
N ILE A 37 27.34 -13.86 35.33
CA ILE A 37 26.66 -14.75 34.37
C ILE A 37 27.66 -15.17 33.31
N THR A 38 27.84 -16.47 33.13
CA THR A 38 28.64 -17.05 32.06
C THR A 38 28.01 -16.72 30.70
N LEU A 39 28.83 -16.48 29.68
CA LEU A 39 28.41 -16.01 28.35
C LEU A 39 27.30 -16.87 27.73
N GLU A 40 27.37 -18.19 27.93
CA GLU A 40 26.37 -19.17 27.48
C GLU A 40 24.96 -18.92 28.06
N VAL A 41 24.85 -18.62 29.35
CA VAL A 41 23.58 -18.36 30.03
C VAL A 41 22.99 -17.01 29.57
N ALA A 42 23.84 -16.03 29.28
CA ALA A 42 23.38 -14.75 28.76
C ALA A 42 22.78 -14.86 27.35
N LEU A 43 23.35 -15.73 26.50
CA LEU A 43 22.82 -15.99 25.15
C LEU A 43 21.49 -16.75 25.20
N GLU A 44 21.37 -17.73 26.09
CA GLU A 44 20.13 -18.49 26.28
C GLU A 44 18.98 -17.56 26.73
N ILE A 45 19.23 -16.71 27.72
CA ILE A 45 18.25 -15.72 28.19
C ILE A 45 17.88 -14.73 27.06
N ALA A 46 18.86 -14.28 26.28
CA ALA A 46 18.60 -13.38 25.16
C ALA A 46 17.77 -14.05 24.06
N GLU A 47 18.01 -15.32 23.76
CA GLU A 47 17.21 -16.06 22.77
C GLU A 47 15.79 -16.29 23.24
N ASP A 48 15.58 -16.65 24.52
CA ASP A 48 14.25 -16.85 25.07
C ASP A 48 13.45 -15.55 25.15
N LEU A 49 14.11 -14.43 25.49
CA LEU A 49 13.51 -13.10 25.38
C LEU A 49 13.12 -12.79 23.93
N ARG A 50 14.00 -13.06 22.95
CA ARG A 50 13.69 -12.84 21.53
C ARG A 50 12.54 -13.72 21.05
N LYS A 51 12.49 -14.99 21.44
CA LYS A 51 11.40 -15.92 21.09
C LYS A 51 10.07 -15.44 21.65
N ASN A 52 10.04 -15.01 22.91
CA ASN A 52 8.82 -14.54 23.58
C ASN A 52 8.35 -13.15 23.10
N LEU A 53 9.28 -12.30 22.65
CA LEU A 53 8.96 -10.95 22.16
C LEU A 53 8.76 -10.89 20.63
N THR A 54 9.08 -11.96 19.90
CA THR A 54 8.85 -12.03 18.45
C THR A 54 7.39 -12.32 18.20
N VAL A 55 6.65 -11.29 17.82
CA VAL A 55 5.26 -11.42 17.35
C VAL A 55 5.26 -11.69 15.86
N ASP A 56 4.41 -12.62 15.42
CA ASP A 56 4.19 -12.88 14.00
C ASP A 56 3.67 -11.61 13.30
N LYS A 57 4.44 -11.11 12.33
CA LYS A 57 4.11 -9.90 11.59
C LYS A 57 2.81 -10.01 10.80
N THR A 58 2.37 -11.22 10.45
CA THR A 58 1.11 -11.46 9.73
C THR A 58 -0.11 -11.38 10.67
N SER A 59 0.09 -11.62 11.96
CA SER A 59 -0.94 -11.49 12.99
C SER A 59 -1.13 -10.04 13.47
N LEU A 60 -0.25 -9.12 13.07
CA LEU A 60 -0.30 -7.73 13.50
C LEU A 60 -1.54 -7.01 12.95
N SER A 61 -2.17 -6.20 13.80
CA SER A 61 -3.27 -5.32 13.40
C SER A 61 -2.86 -4.29 12.33
N SER A 62 -1.57 -3.93 12.25
CA SER A 62 -1.02 -3.06 11.21
C SER A 62 -0.96 -3.76 9.85
N TYR A 63 -0.64 -5.06 9.83
CA TYR A 63 -0.68 -5.87 8.62
C TYR A 63 -2.10 -5.98 8.09
N ARG A 64 -3.08 -6.25 8.97
CA ARG A 64 -4.50 -6.26 8.62
C ARG A 64 -4.98 -4.92 8.07
N ARG A 65 -4.68 -3.80 8.74
CA ARG A 65 -5.07 -2.44 8.30
C ARG A 65 -4.43 -1.98 6.99
N ARG A 66 -3.36 -2.63 6.54
CA ARG A 66 -2.76 -2.39 5.22
C ARG A 66 -3.54 -3.08 4.10
N LEU A 67 -4.05 -4.28 4.37
CA LEU A 67 -4.79 -5.09 3.40
C LEU A 67 -6.26 -4.68 3.32
N GLU A 68 -6.84 -4.40 4.48
CA GLU A 68 -8.24 -4.02 4.65
C GLU A 68 -8.28 -2.53 4.99
N CYS A 69 -8.76 -1.71 4.05
CA CYS A 69 -9.16 -0.36 4.38
C CYS A 69 -10.40 -0.45 5.28
N ALA A 70 -10.41 0.30 6.39
CA ALA A 70 -11.63 0.49 7.17
C ALA A 70 -12.73 1.06 6.25
N ASP A 71 -13.97 0.59 6.38
CA ASP A 71 -15.09 1.13 5.61
C ASP A 71 -15.28 2.61 5.96
N ASP A 72 -14.71 3.47 5.12
CA ASP A 72 -14.91 4.90 5.22
C ASP A 72 -16.24 5.23 4.53
N SER A 73 -17.25 5.46 5.35
CA SER A 73 -18.58 5.86 4.91
C SER A 73 -18.69 7.35 4.58
N ARG A 74 -17.57 8.11 4.57
CA ARG A 74 -17.58 9.52 4.18
C ARG A 74 -18.26 9.66 2.81
N PRO A 75 -19.42 10.33 2.72
CA PRO A 75 -20.18 10.41 1.48
C PRO A 75 -19.40 11.13 0.37
N SER A 76 -18.46 12.00 0.74
CA SER A 76 -17.62 12.73 -0.21
C SER A 76 -16.76 11.83 -1.10
N SER A 77 -16.18 10.74 -0.58
CA SER A 77 -15.28 9.86 -1.35
C SER A 77 -16.07 8.93 -2.29
N LYS A 78 -17.17 8.35 -1.80
CA LYS A 78 -18.05 7.47 -2.57
C LYS A 78 -18.75 8.22 -3.70
N VAL A 79 -19.25 9.43 -3.44
CA VAL A 79 -19.94 10.25 -4.45
C VAL A 79 -18.97 10.75 -5.51
N PHE A 80 -17.78 11.25 -5.13
CA PHE A 80 -16.82 11.76 -6.10
C PHE A 80 -16.25 10.64 -6.99
N GLY A 81 -15.98 9.46 -6.43
CA GLY A 81 -15.55 8.30 -7.19
C GLY A 81 -16.59 7.84 -8.21
N GLY A 82 -17.87 7.76 -7.81
CA GLY A 82 -18.96 7.41 -8.71
C GLY A 82 -19.19 8.44 -9.81
N PHE A 83 -19.12 9.73 -9.47
CA PHE A 83 -19.25 10.82 -10.44
C PHE A 83 -18.13 10.79 -11.50
N ALA A 84 -16.88 10.64 -11.08
CA ALA A 84 -15.74 10.57 -11.99
C ALA A 84 -15.85 9.39 -12.96
N LEU A 85 -16.28 8.22 -12.46
CA LEU A 85 -16.49 7.04 -13.29
C LEU A 85 -17.63 7.27 -14.31
N ALA A 86 -18.74 7.88 -13.89
CA ALA A 86 -19.86 8.17 -14.77
C ALA A 86 -19.47 9.13 -15.91
N VAL A 87 -18.67 10.16 -15.61
CA VAL A 87 -18.15 11.09 -16.62
C VAL A 87 -17.20 10.38 -17.60
N LEU A 88 -16.32 9.51 -17.11
CA LEU A 88 -15.41 8.78 -17.98
C LEU A 88 -16.16 7.85 -18.95
N VAL A 89 -17.15 7.11 -18.44
CA VAL A 89 -17.99 6.22 -19.26
C VAL A 89 -18.80 7.02 -20.28
N SER A 90 -19.37 8.16 -19.89
CA SER A 90 -20.19 8.96 -20.81
C SER A 90 -19.37 9.51 -21.99
N LEU A 91 -18.13 9.96 -21.75
CA LEU A 91 -17.23 10.42 -22.82
C LEU A 91 -16.92 9.31 -23.83
N LEU A 92 -16.66 8.09 -23.36
CA LEU A 92 -16.42 6.93 -24.22
C LEU A 92 -17.65 6.60 -25.07
N VAL A 93 -18.84 6.57 -24.45
CA VAL A 93 -20.10 6.29 -25.15
C VAL A 93 -20.37 7.35 -26.22
N ILE A 94 -20.19 8.64 -25.91
CA ILE A 94 -20.39 9.73 -26.89
C ILE A 94 -19.46 9.55 -28.09
N THR A 95 -18.19 9.26 -27.84
CA THR A 95 -17.20 9.06 -28.91
C THR A 95 -17.61 7.90 -29.83
N ILE A 96 -17.99 6.76 -29.25
CA ILE A 96 -18.44 5.58 -30.00
C ILE A 96 -19.71 5.90 -30.81
N VAL A 97 -20.69 6.58 -30.21
CA VAL A 97 -21.95 6.91 -30.88
C VAL A 97 -21.74 7.88 -32.04
N LEU A 98 -20.80 8.83 -31.93
CA LEU A 98 -20.47 9.75 -33.03
C LEU A 98 -19.77 9.04 -34.19
N ASP A 99 -18.92 8.05 -33.90
CA ASP A 99 -18.18 7.32 -34.93
C ASP A 99 -18.99 6.17 -35.56
N CYS A 100 -19.95 5.59 -34.84
CA CYS A 100 -20.76 4.46 -35.29
C CYS A 100 -21.47 4.67 -36.64
N PRO A 101 -22.15 5.81 -36.93
CA PRO A 101 -22.81 6.07 -38.21
C PRO A 101 -21.81 6.15 -39.37
N THR A 102 -20.69 6.82 -39.14
CA THR A 102 -19.62 6.97 -40.13
C THR A 102 -19.01 5.62 -40.45
N LEU A 103 -18.67 4.84 -39.42
CA LEU A 103 -18.13 3.49 -39.56
C LEU A 103 -19.11 2.56 -40.27
N THR A 104 -20.40 2.56 -39.90
CA THR A 104 -21.40 1.71 -40.57
C THR A 104 -21.59 2.09 -42.03
N ARG A 105 -21.54 3.38 -42.39
CA ARG A 105 -21.58 3.81 -43.79
C ARG A 105 -20.39 3.26 -44.58
N HIS A 106 -19.17 3.37 -44.05
CA HIS A 106 -17.98 2.84 -44.71
C HIS A 106 -18.01 1.30 -44.84
N LEU A 107 -18.42 0.59 -43.79
CA LEU A 107 -18.55 -0.87 -43.81
C LEU A 107 -19.61 -1.33 -44.83
N ARG A 108 -20.75 -0.64 -44.94
CA ARG A 108 -21.78 -0.94 -45.95
C ARG A 108 -21.24 -0.78 -47.37
N LEU A 109 -20.51 0.29 -47.66
CA LEU A 109 -19.93 0.51 -48.98
C LEU A 109 -18.87 -0.54 -49.33
N CYS A 110 -18.02 -0.93 -48.38
CA CYS A 110 -17.07 -2.02 -48.55
C CYS A 110 -17.78 -3.37 -48.81
N ASN A 111 -18.88 -3.65 -48.10
CA ASN A 111 -19.68 -4.86 -48.30
C ASN A 111 -20.36 -4.91 -49.68
N VAL A 112 -20.90 -3.79 -50.17
CA VAL A 112 -21.49 -3.72 -51.53
C VAL A 112 -20.42 -3.95 -52.59
N ARG A 113 -19.25 -3.33 -52.44
CA ARG A 113 -18.14 -3.48 -53.39
C ARG A 113 -17.61 -4.91 -53.43
N THR A 114 -17.39 -5.53 -52.28
CA THR A 114 -16.93 -6.92 -52.19
C THR A 114 -17.94 -7.91 -52.79
N LYS A 115 -19.24 -7.67 -52.62
CA LYS A 115 -20.28 -8.48 -53.28
C LYS A 115 -20.17 -8.38 -54.81
N LYS A 116 -20.02 -7.16 -55.35
CA LYS A 116 -19.87 -6.93 -56.79
C LYS A 116 -18.66 -7.67 -57.39
N TYR A 117 -17.52 -7.70 -56.69
CA TYR A 117 -16.35 -8.45 -57.17
C TYR A 117 -16.59 -9.96 -57.20
N LYS A 118 -17.25 -10.52 -56.18
CA LYS A 118 -17.61 -11.94 -56.15
C LYS A 118 -18.60 -12.33 -57.25
N ASP A 119 -19.50 -11.42 -57.61
CA ASP A 119 -20.47 -11.65 -58.68
C ASP A 119 -19.79 -11.59 -60.07
N LEU A 120 -18.76 -10.75 -60.25
CA LEU A 120 -17.94 -10.70 -61.47
C LEU A 120 -17.04 -11.92 -61.65
N GLU A 121 -16.49 -12.47 -60.57
CA GLU A 121 -15.65 -13.69 -60.61
C GLU A 121 -16.46 -14.96 -60.94
N ARG A 122 -17.79 -14.91 -60.77
CA ARG A 122 -18.69 -16.05 -61.03
C ARG A 122 -19.34 -16.01 -62.42
N SER A 123 -19.20 -14.91 -63.17
CA SER A 123 -19.73 -14.75 -64.54
C SER A 123 -18.69 -15.04 -65.59
#